data_AF-A0A382GN08-F1
#
_entry.id   AF-A0A382GN08-F1
#
_cell.length_a   1.000
_cell.length_b   1.000
_cell.length_c   1.000
_cell.angle_alpha   90.00
_cell.angle_beta   90.00
_cell.angle_gamma   90.00
#
_symmetry.space_group_name_H-M   'P 1'
#
loop_
_entity.id
_entity.type
_entity.pdbx_description
1 polymer ?
#
loop_
_entity_poly.entity_id
_entity_poly.type
_entity_poly.pdbx_seq_one_letter_code
_entity_poly.pdbx_strand_id
1 'polypeptide(L)' 'MGLINTTSKALRLLLSRRFTTGSLADSQEAFTSTLDIQAAEVYTEANLIPTSSLPFSGSSQTGTTYSTVGSNVMKYWY' A
#
# COMPACT_ATOMS: atom_id res chain seq x y z
N MET A 1 2.04 4.40 -33.10
CA MET A 1 2.48 3.16 -32.41
C MET A 1 3.92 2.90 -32.82
N GLY A 2 4.88 2.93 -31.89
CA GLY A 2 6.29 2.68 -32.20
C GLY A 2 6.56 1.18 -32.37
N LEU A 3 7.22 0.80 -33.46
CA LEU A 3 7.63 -0.58 -33.71
C LEU A 3 8.54 -1.09 -32.58
N ILE A 4 8.29 -2.29 -32.08
CA ILE A 4 9.14 -2.92 -31.06
C ILE A 4 10.44 -3.42 -31.69
N ASN A 5 11.56 -3.19 -31.00
CA ASN A 5 12.81 -3.89 -31.27
C ASN A 5 12.78 -5.28 -30.60
N THR A 6 12.41 -6.31 -31.36
CA THR A 6 12.25 -7.69 -30.87
C THR A 6 13.58 -8.29 -30.41
N THR A 7 14.69 -7.87 -31.03
CA THR A 7 16.05 -8.27 -30.64
C THR A 7 16.40 -7.77 -29.24
N SER A 8 16.09 -6.50 -28.94
CA SER A 8 16.35 -5.96 -27.61
C SER A 8 15.43 -6.56 -26.55
N LYS A 9 14.19 -6.91 -26.90
CA LYS A 9 13.28 -7.69 -26.04
C LYS A 9 13.89 -9.04 -25.68
N ALA A 10 14.32 -9.82 -26.67
CA ALA A 10 14.87 -11.16 -26.48
C ALA A 10 16.17 -11.14 -25.66
N LEU A 11 17.09 -10.20 -25.92
CA LEU A 11 18.32 -10.05 -25.15
C LEU A 11 18.06 -9.68 -23.69
N ARG A 12 17.08 -8.82 -23.43
CA ARG A 12 16.73 -8.46 -22.05
C ARG A 12 16.12 -9.64 -21.29
N LEU A 13 15.27 -10.43 -21.95
CA LEU A 13 14.71 -11.65 -21.39
C LEU A 13 15.81 -12.67 -21.06
N LEU A 14 16.76 -12.88 -21.98
CA LEU A 14 17.92 -13.76 -21.77
C LEU A 14 18.76 -13.36 -20.55
N LEU A 15 18.90 -12.06 -20.31
CA LEU A 15 19.63 -11.52 -19.17
C LEU A 15 18.78 -11.37 -17.90
N SER A 16 17.53 -11.86 -17.90
CA SER A 16 16.56 -11.69 -16.79
C SER A 16 16.34 -10.22 -16.40
N ARG A 17 16.39 -9.32 -17.38
CA ARG A 17 16.24 -7.87 -17.20
C ARG A 17 14.90 -7.41 -17.79
N ARG A 18 14.10 -6.65 -17.03
CA ARG A 18 12.78 -6.04 -17.41
C ARG A 18 12.66 -5.21 -18.73
N PHE A 19 12.11 -5.74 -19.82
CA PHE A 19 11.91 -4.94 -21.05
C PHE A 19 10.69 -4.02 -20.93
N THR A 20 10.84 -2.73 -21.27
CA THR A 20 9.74 -1.75 -21.25
C THR A 20 9.42 -1.33 -22.68
N THR A 21 8.16 -1.51 -23.09
CA THR A 21 7.64 -1.14 -24.40
C THR A 21 6.72 0.07 -24.31
N GLY A 22 6.66 0.86 -25.38
CA GLY A 22 5.65 1.91 -25.56
C GLY A 22 4.45 1.48 -26.41
N SER A 23 4.34 0.18 -26.71
CA SER A 23 3.30 -0.38 -27.58
C SER A 23 2.24 -1.06 -26.72
N LEU A 24 0.98 -0.64 -26.90
CA LEU A 24 -0.19 -1.17 -26.18
C LEU A 24 -0.67 -2.53 -26.73
N ALA A 25 -0.19 -2.94 -27.90
CA ALA A 25 -0.61 -4.17 -28.58
C ALA A 25 0.19 -5.40 -28.16
N ASP A 26 1.27 -5.21 -27.41
CA ASP A 26 2.17 -6.30 -27.03
C ASP A 26 1.85 -6.83 -25.64
N SER A 27 1.92 -8.15 -25.49
CA SER A 27 1.72 -8.80 -24.19
C SER A 27 2.74 -8.26 -23.18
N GLN A 28 2.25 -7.72 -22.07
CA GLN A 28 3.10 -7.42 -20.91
C GLN A 28 3.75 -8.71 -20.43
N GLU A 29 5.07 -8.69 -20.23
CA GLU A 29 5.80 -9.81 -19.64
C GLU A 29 5.23 -10.07 -18.24
N ALA A 30 4.71 -11.28 -18.01
CA ALA A 30 4.23 -11.69 -16.70
C ALA A 30 5.40 -11.64 -15.71
N PHE A 31 5.24 -10.88 -14.63
CA PHE A 31 6.27 -10.76 -13.60
C PHE A 31 6.51 -12.14 -12.99
N THR A 32 7.73 -12.67 -13.11
CA THR A 32 8.13 -13.95 -12.49
C THR A 32 8.11 -13.85 -10.96
N SER A 33 8.20 -12.65 -10.40
CA SER A 33 8.08 -12.37 -8.98
C SER A 33 7.09 -11.23 -8.76
N THR A 34 5.84 -11.56 -8.46
CA THR A 34 4.91 -10.62 -7.83
C THR A 34 5.36 -10.45 -6.38
N LEU A 35 5.58 -9.22 -5.93
CA LEU A 35 5.75 -8.93 -4.52
C LEU A 35 4.37 -9.11 -3.86
N ASP A 36 4.14 -10.27 -3.27
CA ASP A 36 2.95 -10.54 -2.45
C ASP A 36 3.25 -10.05 -1.03
N ILE A 37 2.56 -9.00 -0.62
CA ILE A 37 2.68 -8.44 0.74
C ILE A 37 1.42 -8.84 1.48
N GLN A 38 1.57 -9.79 2.41
CA GLN A 38 0.49 -10.20 3.28
C GLN A 38 0.23 -9.13 4.35
N ALA A 39 -1.00 -9.02 4.82
CA ALA A 39 -1.39 -8.05 5.85
C ALA A 39 -0.54 -8.16 7.14
N ALA A 40 -0.02 -9.35 7.46
CA ALA A 40 0.86 -9.59 8.59
C ALA A 40 2.28 -9.03 8.41
N GLU A 41 2.72 -8.79 7.17
CA GLU A 41 4.05 -8.26 6.84
C GLU A 41 4.08 -6.72 6.87
N VAL A 42 2.89 -6.09 6.90
CA VAL A 42 2.76 -4.64 7.02
C VAL A 42 2.57 -4.30 8.49
N TYR A 43 3.65 -3.83 9.13
CA TYR A 43 3.54 -3.25 10.47
C TYR A 43 2.76 -1.94 10.38
N THR A 44 1.53 -1.93 10.88
CA THR A 44 0.67 -0.75 10.95
C THR A 44 0.18 -0.54 12.38
N GLU A 45 -0.05 0.71 12.76
CA GLU A 45 -0.70 1.06 14.03
C GLU A 45 -2.23 0.92 13.94
N ALA A 46 -2.74 -0.04 13.14
CA ALA A 46 -4.17 -0.24 12.93
C ALA A 46 -4.91 -0.56 14.25
N ASN A 47 -4.21 -1.14 15.22
CA ASN A 47 -4.71 -1.38 16.58
C ASN A 47 -4.99 -0.09 17.38
N LEU A 48 -4.48 1.06 16.92
CA LEU A 48 -4.75 2.38 17.52
C LEU A 48 -5.98 3.05 16.91
N ILE A 49 -6.54 2.54 15.81
CA ILE A 49 -7.71 3.11 15.16
C ILE A 49 -8.96 2.85 16.03
N PRO A 50 -9.71 3.89 16.45
CA PRO A 50 -10.95 3.71 17.19
C PRO A 50 -11.95 2.88 16.39
N THR A 51 -12.40 1.76 16.96
CA THR A 51 -13.36 0.85 16.31
C THR A 51 -14.82 1.31 16.45
N SER A 52 -15.11 2.19 17.42
CA SER A 52 -16.39 2.86 17.52
C SER A 52 -16.38 4.15 16.70
N SER A 53 -17.46 4.40 15.95
CA SER A 53 -17.56 5.53 15.01
C SER A 53 -17.36 6.91 15.65
N LEU A 54 -17.50 7.03 16.98
CA LEU A 54 -17.29 8.26 17.73
C LEU A 54 -16.70 7.94 19.13
N PRO A 55 -15.39 8.15 19.36
CA PRO A 55 -14.79 8.02 20.69
C PRO A 55 -15.23 9.12 21.67
N PHE A 56 -15.76 10.23 21.16
CA PHE A 56 -16.32 11.34 21.93
C PHE A 56 -17.65 11.77 21.32
N SER A 57 -18.66 12.04 22.15
CA SER A 57 -20.05 12.31 21.75
C SER A 57 -20.64 13.59 22.35
N GLY A 58 -19.86 14.39 23.08
CA GLY A 58 -20.33 15.63 23.69
C GLY A 58 -19.20 16.53 24.21
N SER A 59 -19.49 17.82 24.31
CA SER A 59 -18.56 18.87 24.78
C SER A 59 -18.12 18.68 26.24
N SER A 60 -18.91 17.99 27.06
CA SER A 60 -18.56 17.62 28.44
C SER A 60 -17.33 16.71 28.54
N GLN A 61 -16.90 16.11 27.44
CA GLN A 61 -15.73 15.22 27.39
C GLN A 61 -14.42 15.97 27.09
N THR A 62 -14.43 17.30 27.01
CA THR A 62 -13.22 18.11 26.74
C THR A 62 -12.07 17.75 27.69
N GLY A 63 -10.87 17.61 27.14
CA GLY A 63 -9.66 17.20 27.87
C GLY A 63 -9.52 15.70 28.13
N THR A 64 -10.50 14.86 27.78
CA THR A 64 -10.38 13.39 27.90
C THR A 64 -9.48 12.80 26.81
N THR A 65 -8.82 11.68 27.15
CA THR A 65 -7.90 10.97 26.25
C THR A 65 -8.46 9.59 25.91
N TYR A 66 -8.68 9.33 24.62
CA TYR A 66 -8.95 7.99 24.09
C TYR A 66 -7.65 7.19 24.08
N SER A 67 -7.69 6.01 24.70
CA SER A 67 -6.54 5.12 24.84
C SER A 67 -6.95 3.70 24.46
N THR A 68 -6.06 2.99 23.77
CA THR A 68 -6.24 1.58 23.40
C THR A 68 -4.90 0.86 23.47
N VAL A 69 -4.93 -0.41 23.89
CA VAL A 69 -3.72 -1.24 24.08
C VAL A 69 -2.67 -0.55 24.97
N GLY A 70 -3.11 0.18 26.00
CA GLY A 70 -2.22 0.89 26.93
C GLY A 70 -1.53 2.14 26.36
N SER A 71 -1.86 2.54 25.12
CA SER A 71 -1.34 3.75 24.48
C SER A 71 -2.40 4.85 24.44
N ASN A 72 -1.98 6.10 24.70
CA ASN A 72 -2.80 7.29 24.52
C ASN A 72 -2.82 7.66 23.02
N VAL A 73 -3.98 7.61 22.38
CA VAL A 73 -4.11 7.79 20.93
C VAL A 73 -4.60 9.18 20.56
N MET A 74 -5.64 9.68 21.22
CA MET A 74 -6.29 10.94 20.83
C MET A 74 -6.79 11.68 22.05
N LYS A 75 -6.57 13.00 22.11
CA LYS A 75 -7.13 13.89 23.13
C LYS A 75 -8.24 14.74 22.53
N TYR A 76 -9.36 14.84 23.22
CA TYR A 76 -10.52 15.62 22.78
C TYR A 76 -10.48 17.06 23.29
N TRP A 77 -10.89 17.99 22.44
CA TRP A 77 -11.02 19.42 22.73
C TRP A 77 -12.31 19.94 22.07
N TYR A 78 -13.03 20.83 22.76
CA TYR A 78 -14.25 21.49 22.29
C TYR A 78 -14.07 23.01 22.33
#